data_AF-A0A4R3XGM1-F1
#
_entry.id   AF-A0A4R3XGM1-F1
#
_cell.length_a   1.000
_cell.length_b   1.000
_cell.length_c   1.000
_cell.angle_alpha   90.00
_cell.angle_beta   90.00
_cell.angle_gamma   90.00
#
_symmetry.space_group_name_H-M   'P 1'
#
loop_
_entity.id
_entity.type
_entity.pdbx_description
1 polymer ?
#
loop_
_entity_poly.entity_id
_entity_poly.type
_entity_poly.pdbx_seq_one_letter_code
_entity_poly.pdbx_strand_id
1 'polypeptide(L)'
;MLPFSREQFMSVFVIYNQAIWPAQIVAEVLGLAIIYAIWRQIRWSGNFANLGLAVMWLWTGLSYHFAFFSGINSAAFIFAAFFVLQGLLFLLAAALNNPQFGKVPPIRAYAGGLLIFYAILLYPLIGVLLGHSLVELPSFGVTPCPLTIFSFGVLLLAKQRVPIWLLAIPLLWSVVGGSAALLLSVPQDWMLLASSITSLILMKMTIGNRGEPAKGAS
;
A
#
# COMPACT_ATOMS: atom_id res chain seq x y z
N MET A 1 -20.46 -10.07 -12.57
CA MET A 1 -20.79 -8.70 -13.03
C MET A 1 -20.66 -7.77 -11.83
N LEU A 2 -20.11 -6.56 -12.01
CA LEU A 2 -20.01 -5.58 -10.93
C LEU A 2 -21.39 -4.98 -10.63
N PRO A 3 -21.71 -4.63 -9.37
CA PRO A 3 -23.00 -4.04 -9.01
C PRO A 3 -23.12 -2.56 -9.38
N PHE A 4 -22.13 -2.01 -10.10
CA PHE A 4 -22.03 -0.61 -10.49
C PHE A 4 -21.36 -0.47 -11.87
N SER A 5 -21.60 0.68 -12.53
CA SER A 5 -20.95 1.04 -13.80
C SER A 5 -19.57 1.67 -13.58
N ARG A 6 -18.77 1.77 -14.65
CA ARG A 6 -17.48 2.47 -14.60
C ARG A 6 -17.63 3.93 -14.22
N GLU A 7 -18.65 4.60 -14.74
CA GLU A 7 -18.94 6.02 -14.45
C GLU A 7 -19.28 6.21 -12.97
N GLN A 8 -20.07 5.31 -12.38
CA GLN A 8 -20.35 5.32 -10.93
C GLN A 8 -19.08 5.10 -10.10
N PHE A 9 -18.19 4.21 -10.55
CA PHE A 9 -16.91 4.00 -9.87
C PHE A 9 -16.02 5.26 -9.90
N MET A 10 -15.89 5.89 -11.06
CA MET A 10 -15.07 7.09 -11.21
C MET A 10 -15.67 8.29 -10.45
N SER A 11 -17.01 8.41 -10.41
CA SER A 11 -17.67 9.51 -9.71
C SER A 11 -17.48 9.45 -8.19
N VAL A 12 -17.33 8.25 -7.61
CA VAL A 12 -16.96 8.09 -6.20
C VAL A 12 -15.64 8.79 -5.90
N PHE A 13 -14.63 8.71 -6.77
CA PHE A 13 -13.36 9.42 -6.56
C PHE A 13 -13.53 10.93 -6.58
N VAL A 14 -14.32 11.47 -7.52
CA VAL A 14 -14.57 12.92 -7.59
C VAL A 14 -15.20 13.42 -6.30
N ILE A 15 -16.30 12.78 -5.87
CA ILE A 15 -17.04 13.17 -4.66
C ILE A 15 -16.15 13.01 -3.43
N TYR A 16 -15.44 11.88 -3.33
CA TYR A 16 -14.55 11.58 -2.21
C TYR A 16 -13.40 12.59 -2.11
N ASN A 17 -12.66 12.80 -3.20
CA ASN A 17 -11.48 13.65 -3.21
C ASN A 17 -11.83 15.11 -2.92
N GLN A 18 -12.98 15.60 -3.40
CA GLN A 18 -13.46 16.94 -3.06
C GLN A 18 -13.84 17.05 -1.58
N ALA A 19 -14.51 16.03 -1.03
CA ALA A 19 -15.00 16.04 0.35
C ALA A 19 -13.89 15.98 1.40
N ILE A 20 -12.76 15.32 1.10
CA ILE A 20 -11.68 15.14 2.07
C ILE A 20 -10.57 16.18 1.96
N TRP A 21 -10.62 17.11 1.00
CA TRP A 21 -9.58 18.12 0.86
C TRP A 21 -9.42 18.90 2.18
N PRO A 22 -8.18 19.10 2.70
CA PRO A 22 -6.86 18.85 2.10
C PRO A 22 -6.17 17.56 2.59
N ALA A 23 -6.90 16.53 3.04
CA ALA A 23 -6.33 15.31 3.61
C ALA A 23 -5.34 14.58 2.68
N GLN A 24 -5.48 14.71 1.37
CA GLN A 24 -4.51 14.17 0.39
C GLN A 24 -3.11 14.74 0.61
N ILE A 25 -2.99 16.05 0.86
CA ILE A 25 -1.70 16.69 1.13
C ILE A 25 -1.09 16.10 2.41
N VAL A 26 -1.91 15.90 3.45
CA VAL A 26 -1.46 15.30 4.71
C VAL A 26 -0.95 13.88 4.49
N ALA A 27 -1.65 13.09 3.68
CA ALA A 27 -1.24 11.72 3.34
C ALA A 27 0.08 11.70 2.56
N GLU A 28 0.25 12.60 1.58
CA GLU A 28 1.49 12.76 0.83
C GLU A 28 2.67 13.13 1.73
N VAL A 29 2.51 14.16 2.58
CA VAL A 29 3.53 14.59 3.53
C VAL A 29 3.89 13.46 4.50
N LEU A 30 2.89 12.71 4.98
CA LEU A 30 3.13 11.55 5.85
C LEU A 30 3.92 10.45 5.12
N GLY A 31 3.58 10.15 3.87
CA GLY A 31 4.33 9.20 3.03
C GLY A 31 5.80 9.62 2.86
N LEU A 32 6.05 10.89 2.51
CA LEU A 32 7.39 11.46 2.39
C LEU A 32 8.16 11.43 3.72
N ALA A 33 7.47 11.71 4.84
CA ALA A 33 8.07 11.62 6.17
C ALA A 33 8.48 10.19 6.52
N ILE A 34 7.68 9.18 6.17
CA ILE A 34 8.02 7.76 6.35
C ILE A 34 9.27 7.40 5.56
N ILE A 35 9.32 7.79 4.29
CA ILE A 35 10.49 7.56 3.42
C ILE A 35 11.73 8.21 4.00
N TYR A 36 11.62 9.47 4.40
CA TYR A 36 12.73 10.21 5.03
C TYR A 36 13.21 9.52 6.30
N ALA A 37 12.32 9.09 7.19
CA ALA A 37 12.67 8.40 8.42
C ALA A 37 13.41 7.09 8.17
N ILE A 38 12.94 6.29 7.20
CA ILE A 38 13.58 5.02 6.80
C ILE A 38 14.96 5.30 6.17
N TRP A 39 15.06 6.25 5.24
CA TRP A 39 16.29 6.56 4.53
C TRP A 39 17.37 7.12 5.46
N ARG A 40 16.98 7.99 6.40
CA ARG A 40 17.87 8.54 7.44
C ARG A 40 18.17 7.54 8.56
N GLN A 41 17.59 6.35 8.51
CA GLN A 41 17.80 5.28 9.50
C GLN A 41 17.53 5.77 10.93
N ILE A 42 16.49 6.59 11.10
CA ILE A 42 16.10 7.10 12.41
C ILE A 42 15.74 5.91 13.31
N ARG A 43 16.16 5.96 14.58
CA ARG A 43 15.97 4.85 15.55
C ARG A 43 14.51 4.38 15.66
N TRP A 44 13.54 5.28 15.45
CA TRP A 44 12.10 5.03 15.58
C TRP A 44 11.39 4.92 14.23
N SER A 45 12.15 4.81 13.12
CA SER A 45 11.60 4.75 11.76
C SER A 45 10.60 3.61 11.57
N GLY A 46 10.79 2.47 12.24
CA GLY A 46 9.85 1.36 12.17
C GLY A 46 8.50 1.63 12.81
N ASN A 47 8.51 2.18 14.04
CA ASN A 47 7.26 2.58 14.69
C ASN A 47 6.58 3.69 13.90
N PHE A 48 7.33 4.67 13.43
CA PHE A 48 6.78 5.77 12.65
C PHE A 48 6.15 5.30 11.34
N ALA A 49 6.82 4.41 10.61
CA ALA A 49 6.28 3.80 9.39
C ALA A 49 5.01 3.00 9.66
N ASN A 50 5.00 2.15 10.69
CA ASN A 50 3.83 1.35 11.05
C ASN A 50 2.66 2.25 11.50
N LEU A 51 2.89 3.27 12.32
CA LEU A 51 1.85 4.21 12.73
C LEU A 51 1.29 5.00 11.55
N GLY A 52 2.16 5.47 10.64
CA GLY A 52 1.72 6.20 9.45
C GLY A 52 0.90 5.33 8.51
N LEU A 53 1.34 4.09 8.27
CA LEU A 53 0.56 3.10 7.53
C LEU A 53 -0.77 2.79 8.22
N ALA A 54 -0.77 2.62 9.55
CA ALA A 54 -2.01 2.40 10.30
C ALA A 54 -3.03 3.51 10.07
N VAL A 55 -2.62 4.78 10.16
CA VAL A 55 -3.49 5.94 9.90
C VAL A 55 -4.07 5.88 8.48
N MET A 56 -3.23 5.65 7.47
CA MET A 56 -3.68 5.58 6.07
C MET A 56 -4.65 4.40 5.82
N TRP A 57 -4.38 3.23 6.39
CA TRP A 57 -5.24 2.04 6.24
C TRP A 57 -6.58 2.21 6.97
N LEU A 58 -6.56 2.74 8.20
CA LEU A 58 -7.78 3.07 8.94
C LEU A 58 -8.60 4.13 8.20
N TRP A 59 -7.97 5.20 7.71
CA TRP A 59 -8.64 6.24 6.93
C TRP A 59 -9.29 5.67 5.68
N THR A 60 -8.56 4.85 4.92
CA THR A 60 -9.07 4.24 3.69
C THR A 60 -10.23 3.27 3.98
N GLY A 61 -10.16 2.51 5.07
CA GLY A 61 -11.26 1.63 5.49
C GLY A 61 -12.52 2.39 5.92
N LEU A 62 -12.38 3.38 6.79
CA LEU A 62 -13.50 4.11 7.38
C LEU A 62 -14.07 5.19 6.44
N SER A 63 -13.20 5.96 5.80
CA SER A 63 -13.63 7.05 4.92
C SER A 63 -13.95 6.48 3.55
N TYR A 64 -12.96 5.99 2.80
CA TYR A 64 -13.19 5.57 1.42
C TYR A 64 -14.16 4.38 1.31
N HIS A 65 -13.85 3.24 1.95
CA HIS A 65 -14.67 2.04 1.79
C HIS A 65 -16.04 2.14 2.47
N PHE A 66 -16.07 2.49 3.75
CA PHE A 66 -17.32 2.51 4.51
C PHE A 66 -18.21 3.70 4.18
N ALA A 67 -17.68 4.93 4.10
CA ALA A 67 -18.54 6.11 3.94
C ALA A 67 -18.90 6.44 2.48
N PHE A 68 -18.03 6.16 1.50
CA PHE A 68 -18.27 6.54 0.10
C PHE A 68 -18.52 5.33 -0.80
N PHE A 69 -17.63 4.34 -0.82
CA PHE A 69 -17.71 3.23 -1.76
C PHE A 69 -18.87 2.27 -1.47
N SER A 70 -19.30 2.18 -0.21
CA SER A 70 -20.48 1.39 0.20
C SER A 70 -21.78 1.85 -0.45
N GLY A 71 -21.87 3.12 -0.85
CA GLY A 71 -23.04 3.69 -1.52
C GLY A 71 -23.33 3.05 -2.88
N ILE A 72 -22.31 2.52 -3.56
CA ILE A 72 -22.45 1.86 -4.86
C ILE A 72 -22.10 0.37 -4.83
N ASN A 73 -21.47 -0.12 -3.75
CA ASN A 73 -21.01 -1.49 -3.65
C ASN A 73 -21.14 -2.02 -2.22
N SER A 74 -22.10 -2.91 -1.97
CA SER A 74 -22.30 -3.53 -0.66
C SER A 74 -21.09 -4.32 -0.16
N ALA A 75 -20.25 -4.86 -1.05
CA ALA A 75 -19.02 -5.54 -0.68
C ALA A 75 -18.01 -4.58 -0.02
N ALA A 76 -18.17 -3.26 -0.17
CA ALA A 76 -17.31 -2.27 0.46
C ALA A 76 -17.36 -2.32 2.00
N PHE A 77 -18.43 -2.83 2.61
CA PHE A 77 -18.45 -3.07 4.07
C PHE A 77 -17.43 -4.14 4.49
N ILE A 78 -17.28 -5.20 3.69
CA ILE A 78 -16.26 -6.23 3.91
C ILE A 78 -14.86 -5.64 3.68
N PHE A 79 -14.70 -4.84 2.62
CA PHE A 79 -13.43 -4.17 2.34
C PHE A 79 -13.04 -3.20 3.46
N ALA A 80 -14.00 -2.43 3.98
CA ALA A 80 -13.80 -1.56 5.14
C ALA A 80 -13.31 -2.34 6.35
N ALA A 81 -13.94 -3.48 6.67
CA ALA A 81 -13.53 -4.33 7.78
C ALA A 81 -12.09 -4.84 7.61
N PHE A 82 -11.72 -5.28 6.39
CA PHE A 82 -10.35 -5.69 6.10
C PHE A 82 -9.34 -4.53 6.22
N PHE A 83 -9.66 -3.36 5.70
CA PHE A 83 -8.77 -2.21 5.78
C PHE A 83 -8.59 -1.71 7.21
N VAL A 84 -9.68 -1.69 7.99
CA VAL A 84 -9.62 -1.36 9.42
C VAL A 84 -8.77 -2.38 10.16
N LEU A 85 -9.00 -3.68 9.92
CA LEU A 85 -8.19 -4.75 10.54
C LEU A 85 -6.72 -4.61 10.19
N GLN A 86 -6.36 -4.36 8.93
CA GLN A 86 -4.98 -4.13 8.53
C GLN A 86 -4.36 -2.89 9.22
N GLY A 87 -5.13 -1.82 9.38
CA GLY A 87 -4.72 -0.65 10.16
C GLY A 87 -4.41 -0.99 11.62
N LEU A 88 -5.27 -1.78 12.27
CA LEU A 88 -5.05 -2.27 13.64
C LEU A 88 -3.84 -3.20 13.72
N LEU A 89 -3.61 -4.04 12.71
CA LEU A 89 -2.41 -4.87 12.61
C LEU A 89 -1.14 -4.01 12.54
N PHE A 90 -1.15 -2.91 11.78
CA PHE A 90 -0.02 -1.97 11.79
C PHE A 90 0.17 -1.26 13.15
N LEU A 91 -0.92 -0.94 13.89
CA LEU A 91 -0.79 -0.45 15.26
C LEU A 91 -0.14 -1.49 16.18
N LEU A 92 -0.55 -2.75 16.07
CA LEU A 92 0.07 -3.86 16.80
C LEU A 92 1.56 -4.00 16.43
N ALA A 93 1.90 -3.91 15.15
CA ALA A 93 3.29 -3.92 14.68
C ALA A 93 4.14 -2.80 15.30
N ALA A 94 3.57 -1.58 15.40
CA ALA A 94 4.21 -0.46 16.07
C ALA A 94 4.41 -0.73 17.58
N ALA A 95 3.40 -1.26 18.27
CA ALA A 95 3.50 -1.61 19.69
C ALA A 95 4.56 -2.70 19.96
N LEU A 96 4.67 -3.66 19.04
CA LEU A 96 5.67 -4.73 19.08
C LEU A 96 7.07 -4.30 18.60
N ASN A 97 7.23 -3.05 18.12
CA ASN A 97 8.46 -2.56 17.50
C ASN A 97 9.00 -3.47 16.38
N ASN A 98 8.10 -4.03 15.56
CA ASN A 98 8.42 -5.03 14.53
C ASN A 98 7.50 -4.85 13.31
N PRO A 99 8.02 -4.66 12.07
CA PRO A 99 9.42 -4.77 11.68
C PRO A 99 10.27 -3.53 11.92
N GLN A 100 11.56 -3.76 12.16
CA GLN A 100 12.59 -2.72 12.17
C GLN A 100 13.17 -2.50 10.78
N PHE A 101 13.54 -1.26 10.50
CA PHE A 101 14.06 -0.82 9.21
C PHE A 101 15.57 -0.63 9.28
N GLY A 102 16.25 -0.85 8.15
CA GLY A 102 17.70 -0.95 8.14
C GLY A 102 18.25 -1.05 6.72
N LYS A 103 19.56 -1.29 6.61
CA LYS A 103 20.17 -1.75 5.35
C LYS A 103 19.56 -3.10 4.93
N VAL A 104 19.08 -3.18 3.69
CA VAL A 104 18.56 -4.39 3.04
C VAL A 104 19.37 -4.69 1.77
N PRO A 105 19.32 -5.92 1.22
CA PRO A 105 19.98 -6.24 -0.05
C PRO A 105 19.56 -5.27 -1.17
N PRO A 106 20.46 -4.91 -2.10
CA PRO A 106 20.18 -3.91 -3.15
C PRO A 106 18.91 -4.18 -3.94
N ILE A 107 18.64 -5.44 -4.33
CA ILE A 107 17.42 -5.80 -5.06
C ILE A 107 16.13 -5.44 -4.31
N ARG A 108 16.11 -5.61 -2.98
CA ARG A 108 14.97 -5.22 -2.14
C ARG A 108 14.88 -3.71 -1.97
N ALA A 109 16.02 -3.03 -1.87
CA ALA A 109 16.06 -1.57 -1.81
C ALA A 109 15.50 -0.95 -3.09
N TYR A 110 15.94 -1.41 -4.26
CA TYR A 110 15.45 -0.95 -5.56
C TYR A 110 13.97 -1.28 -5.78
N ALA A 111 13.56 -2.53 -5.52
CA ALA A 111 12.16 -2.92 -5.65
C ALA A 111 11.26 -2.12 -4.70
N GLY A 112 11.64 -1.99 -3.43
CA GLY A 112 10.89 -1.21 -2.44
C GLY A 112 10.78 0.26 -2.82
N GLY A 113 11.90 0.88 -3.23
CA GLY A 113 11.94 2.26 -3.71
C GLY A 113 11.09 2.48 -4.96
N LEU A 114 11.12 1.55 -5.92
CA LEU A 114 10.32 1.63 -7.14
C LEU A 114 8.82 1.56 -6.84
N LEU A 115 8.38 0.66 -5.95
CA LEU A 115 6.97 0.56 -5.56
C LEU A 115 6.49 1.82 -4.84
N ILE A 116 7.31 2.38 -3.94
CA ILE A 116 7.02 3.65 -3.27
C ILE A 116 6.90 4.79 -4.28
N PHE A 117 7.89 4.93 -5.16
CA PHE A 117 7.90 5.93 -6.22
C PHE A 117 6.70 5.78 -7.15
N TYR A 118 6.34 4.55 -7.50
CA TYR A 118 5.18 4.27 -8.33
C TYR A 118 3.90 4.74 -7.63
N ALA A 119 3.68 4.35 -6.38
CA ALA A 119 2.47 4.67 -5.63
C ALA A 119 2.23 6.18 -5.48
N ILE A 120 3.29 6.96 -5.26
CA ILE A 120 3.19 8.41 -5.01
C ILE A 120 3.16 9.20 -6.32
N LEU A 121 4.07 8.89 -7.26
CA LEU A 121 4.30 9.74 -8.43
C LEU A 121 3.77 9.14 -9.73
N LEU A 122 4.15 7.89 -10.05
CA LEU A 122 3.75 7.31 -11.34
C LEU A 122 2.26 7.00 -11.42
N TYR A 123 1.64 6.60 -10.31
CA TYR A 123 0.24 6.24 -10.25
C TYR A 123 -0.68 7.38 -10.69
N PRO A 124 -0.64 8.58 -10.07
CA PRO A 124 -1.44 9.71 -10.55
C PRO A 124 -0.97 10.20 -11.93
N LEU A 125 0.34 10.15 -12.23
CA LEU A 125 0.87 10.59 -13.52
C LEU A 125 0.31 9.76 -14.69
N ILE A 126 0.24 8.43 -14.56
CA ILE A 126 -0.36 7.54 -15.57
C ILE A 126 -1.82 7.92 -15.78
N GLY A 127 -2.57 8.16 -14.70
CA GLY A 127 -3.97 8.59 -14.81
C GLY A 127 -4.14 9.90 -15.58
N VAL A 128 -3.29 10.90 -15.31
CA VAL A 128 -3.30 12.18 -16.02
C VAL A 128 -2.93 12.02 -17.50
N LEU A 129 -1.92 11.20 -17.81
CA LEU A 129 -1.52 10.90 -19.18
C LEU A 129 -2.60 10.16 -19.98
N LEU A 130 -3.50 9.45 -19.29
CA LEU A 130 -4.68 8.81 -19.88
C LEU A 130 -5.88 9.76 -20.03
N GLY A 131 -5.71 11.04 -19.70
CA GLY A 131 -6.71 12.09 -19.89
C GLY A 131 -7.62 12.36 -18.69
N HIS A 132 -7.34 11.77 -17.53
CA HIS A 132 -8.11 12.01 -16.31
C HIS A 132 -7.56 13.22 -15.54
N SER A 133 -8.45 13.97 -14.88
CA SER A 133 -8.07 14.99 -13.92
C SER A 133 -7.65 14.37 -12.58
N LEU A 134 -6.83 15.07 -11.79
CA LEU A 134 -6.35 14.57 -10.49
C LEU A 134 -7.50 14.23 -9.52
N VAL A 135 -8.63 14.92 -9.61
CA VAL A 135 -9.78 14.69 -8.72
C VAL A 135 -10.53 13.40 -9.05
N GLU A 136 -10.40 12.88 -10.28
CA GLU A 136 -11.00 11.62 -10.74
C GLU A 136 -10.14 10.41 -10.41
N LEU A 137 -8.92 10.63 -9.89
CA LEU A 137 -7.94 9.59 -9.67
C LEU A 137 -7.89 9.12 -8.20
N PRO A 138 -7.56 7.84 -7.97
CA PRO A 138 -7.25 7.35 -6.64
C PRO A 138 -6.02 8.09 -6.07
N SER A 139 -6.23 8.85 -5.00
CA SER A 139 -5.16 9.61 -4.34
C SER A 139 -4.39 8.76 -3.34
N PHE A 140 -3.05 8.89 -3.32
CA PHE A 140 -2.17 8.13 -2.44
C PHE A 140 -2.54 8.33 -0.95
N GLY A 141 -2.39 7.24 -0.17
CA GLY A 141 -2.57 7.23 1.28
C GLY A 141 -4.01 7.37 1.78
N VAL A 142 -4.95 7.72 0.91
CA VAL A 142 -6.38 7.84 1.22
C VAL A 142 -7.26 6.93 0.35
N THR A 143 -6.69 6.31 -0.68
CA THR A 143 -7.37 5.30 -1.50
C THR A 143 -6.61 3.96 -1.54
N PRO A 144 -7.32 2.85 -1.82
CA PRO A 144 -6.80 1.51 -1.55
C PRO A 144 -5.57 1.09 -2.37
N CYS A 145 -5.61 1.34 -3.68
CA CYS A 145 -4.63 0.80 -4.62
C CYS A 145 -3.21 1.36 -4.41
N PRO A 146 -2.99 2.69 -4.49
CA PRO A 146 -1.66 3.26 -4.26
C PRO A 146 -1.16 3.03 -2.83
N LEU A 147 -2.03 3.04 -1.81
CA LEU A 147 -1.66 2.71 -0.43
C LEU A 147 -1.14 1.27 -0.29
N THR A 148 -1.78 0.31 -0.95
CA THR A 148 -1.36 -1.09 -0.89
C THR A 148 -0.01 -1.30 -1.56
N ILE A 149 0.21 -0.69 -2.74
CA ILE A 149 1.50 -0.73 -3.45
C ILE A 149 2.61 -0.11 -2.58
N PHE A 150 2.34 1.06 -1.99
CA PHE A 150 3.27 1.72 -1.08
C PHE A 150 3.59 0.86 0.14
N SER A 151 2.58 0.21 0.75
CA SER A 151 2.76 -0.67 1.90
C SER A 151 3.71 -1.82 1.58
N PHE A 152 3.57 -2.45 0.42
CA PHE A 152 4.52 -3.46 -0.06
C PHE A 152 5.93 -2.90 -0.22
N GLY A 153 6.05 -1.71 -0.82
CA GLY A 153 7.33 -1.02 -0.99
C GLY A 153 8.03 -0.74 0.35
N VAL A 154 7.30 -0.21 1.33
CA VAL A 154 7.80 0.01 2.70
C VAL A 154 8.22 -1.31 3.34
N LEU A 155 7.36 -2.34 3.32
CA LEU A 155 7.67 -3.63 3.95
C LEU A 155 8.87 -4.33 3.29
N LEU A 156 9.14 -4.11 2.00
CA LEU A 156 10.37 -4.59 1.36
C LEU A 156 11.64 -3.97 1.93
N LEU A 157 11.57 -2.80 2.56
CA LEU A 157 12.69 -2.13 3.23
C LEU A 157 12.89 -2.57 4.70
N ALA A 158 12.07 -3.50 5.21
CA ALA A 158 12.26 -4.07 6.53
C ALA A 158 13.55 -4.92 6.63
N LYS A 159 14.38 -4.67 7.65
CA LYS A 159 15.62 -5.45 7.88
C LYS A 159 15.32 -6.87 8.38
N GLN A 160 14.24 -7.01 9.14
CA GLN A 160 13.80 -8.27 9.74
C GLN A 160 12.75 -8.97 8.86
N ARG A 161 12.39 -10.21 9.22
CA ARG A 161 11.31 -10.92 8.55
C ARG A 161 10.00 -10.19 8.83
N VAL A 162 9.29 -9.82 7.77
CA VAL A 162 7.96 -9.23 7.88
C VAL A 162 6.99 -10.32 8.34
N PRO A 163 6.23 -10.12 9.42
CA PRO A 163 5.21 -11.08 9.85
C PRO A 163 4.15 -11.30 8.76
N ILE A 164 3.78 -12.56 8.51
CA ILE A 164 2.84 -12.91 7.42
C ILE A 164 1.45 -12.27 7.60
N TRP A 165 1.05 -12.03 8.84
CA TRP A 165 -0.23 -11.38 9.14
C TRP A 165 -0.27 -9.92 8.66
N LEU A 166 0.87 -9.23 8.50
CA LEU A 166 0.92 -7.90 7.87
C LEU A 166 0.74 -7.96 6.35
N LEU A 167 0.91 -9.13 5.74
CA LEU A 167 0.84 -9.32 4.29
C LEU A 167 -0.50 -9.89 3.84
N ALA A 168 -1.21 -10.63 4.69
CA ALA A 168 -2.42 -11.35 4.31
C ALA A 168 -3.48 -10.47 3.64
N ILE A 169 -3.81 -9.33 4.24
CA ILE A 169 -4.84 -8.42 3.71
C ILE A 169 -4.34 -7.64 2.48
N PRO A 170 -3.12 -7.05 2.47
CA PRO A 170 -2.55 -6.45 1.25
C PRO A 170 -2.50 -7.42 0.06
N LEU A 171 -2.17 -8.69 0.30
CA LEU A 171 -2.14 -9.72 -0.74
C LEU A 171 -3.56 -10.01 -1.26
N LEU A 172 -4.52 -10.20 -0.36
CA LEU A 172 -5.92 -10.39 -0.75
C LEU A 172 -6.44 -9.19 -1.55
N TRP A 173 -6.16 -7.98 -1.08
CA TRP A 173 -6.56 -6.75 -1.78
C TRP A 173 -5.89 -6.63 -3.14
N SER A 174 -4.62 -7.05 -3.30
CA SER A 174 -3.95 -7.01 -4.61
C SER A 174 -4.67 -7.83 -5.67
N VAL A 175 -5.28 -8.96 -5.27
CA VAL A 175 -6.11 -9.79 -6.17
C VAL A 175 -7.43 -9.10 -6.49
N VAL A 176 -8.11 -8.55 -5.47
CA VAL A 176 -9.39 -7.86 -5.64
C VAL A 176 -9.22 -6.60 -6.51
N GLY A 177 -8.32 -5.69 -6.14
CA GLY A 177 -8.03 -4.47 -6.88
C GLY A 177 -7.43 -4.75 -8.27
N GLY A 178 -6.56 -5.76 -8.40
CA GLY A 178 -6.04 -6.20 -9.69
C GLY A 178 -7.14 -6.73 -10.63
N SER A 179 -8.16 -7.42 -10.10
CA SER A 179 -9.31 -7.85 -10.89
C SER A 179 -10.17 -6.65 -11.35
N ALA A 180 -10.27 -5.60 -10.53
CA ALA A 180 -10.96 -4.37 -10.90
C ALA A 180 -10.21 -3.60 -12.00
N ALA A 181 -8.86 -3.65 -12.03
CA ALA A 181 -8.04 -3.08 -13.11
C ALA A 181 -8.46 -3.60 -14.49
N LEU A 182 -8.71 -4.91 -14.59
CA LEU A 182 -9.21 -5.58 -15.80
C LEU A 182 -10.64 -5.17 -16.16
N LEU A 183 -11.54 -5.17 -15.16
CA LEU A 183 -12.97 -4.96 -15.40
C LEU A 183 -13.32 -3.49 -15.67
N LEU A 184 -12.56 -2.55 -15.10
CA LEU A 184 -12.84 -1.11 -15.15
C LEU A 184 -11.83 -0.34 -16.02
N SER A 185 -10.90 -1.03 -16.67
CA SER A 185 -9.87 -0.44 -17.53
C SER A 185 -9.04 0.63 -16.81
N VAL A 186 -8.54 0.28 -15.62
CA VAL A 186 -7.67 1.12 -14.77
C VAL A 186 -6.25 0.53 -14.82
N PRO A 187 -5.47 0.81 -15.87
CA PRO A 187 -4.21 0.10 -16.12
C PRO A 187 -3.16 0.31 -15.02
N GLN A 188 -3.18 1.44 -14.34
CA GLN A 188 -2.26 1.73 -13.24
C GLN A 188 -2.40 0.75 -12.06
N ASP A 189 -3.55 0.07 -11.92
CA ASP A 189 -3.79 -0.93 -10.88
C ASP A 189 -3.16 -2.30 -11.17
N TRP A 190 -2.63 -2.55 -12.37
CA TRP A 190 -1.85 -3.76 -12.64
C TRP A 190 -0.63 -3.90 -11.73
N MET A 191 -0.08 -2.77 -11.28
CA MET A 191 1.02 -2.76 -10.33
C MET A 191 0.64 -3.38 -8.97
N LEU A 192 -0.65 -3.49 -8.61
CA LEU A 192 -1.05 -4.22 -7.41
C LEU A 192 -0.60 -5.68 -7.46
N LEU A 193 -0.94 -6.39 -8.56
CA LEU A 193 -0.55 -7.79 -8.75
C LEU A 193 0.97 -7.93 -8.87
N ALA A 194 1.62 -7.02 -9.59
CA ALA A 194 3.08 -7.05 -9.73
C ALA A 194 3.77 -6.83 -8.37
N SER A 195 3.27 -5.90 -7.55
CA SER A 195 3.82 -5.58 -6.23
C SER A 195 3.69 -6.73 -5.23
N SER A 196 2.55 -7.44 -5.24
CA SER A 196 2.33 -8.58 -4.36
C SER A 196 3.22 -9.77 -4.71
N ILE A 197 3.32 -10.12 -6.00
CA ILE A 197 4.22 -11.18 -6.50
C ILE A 197 5.68 -10.85 -6.17
N THR A 198 6.12 -9.63 -6.51
CA THR A 198 7.49 -9.16 -6.26
C THR A 198 7.82 -9.21 -4.76
N SER A 199 6.89 -8.75 -3.91
CA SER A 199 7.08 -8.76 -2.46
C SER A 199 7.22 -10.17 -1.90
N LEU A 200 6.35 -11.11 -2.32
CA LEU A 200 6.41 -12.50 -1.88
C LEU A 200 7.73 -13.18 -2.28
N ILE A 201 8.17 -12.99 -3.52
CA ILE A 201 9.41 -13.59 -4.04
C ILE A 201 10.61 -13.06 -3.25
N LEU A 202 10.78 -11.74 -3.17
CA LEU A 202 11.96 -11.13 -2.56
C LEU A 202 12.03 -11.32 -1.04
N MET A 203 10.87 -11.34 -0.36
CA MET A 203 10.82 -11.64 1.07
C MET A 203 11.18 -13.10 1.36
N LYS A 204 10.79 -14.06 0.51
CA LYS A 204 11.18 -15.48 0.65
C LYS A 204 12.67 -15.71 0.36
N MET A 205 13.22 -15.12 -0.70
CA MET A 205 14.64 -15.29 -1.07
C MET A 205 15.61 -14.86 0.05
N THR A 206 15.25 -13.84 0.82
CA THR A 206 16.09 -13.34 1.92
C THR A 206 16.09 -14.27 3.14
N ILE A 207 15.08 -15.14 3.28
CA ILE A 207 14.98 -16.12 4.36
C ILE A 207 15.91 -17.31 4.10
N GLY A 208 16.06 -17.74 2.83
CA GLY A 208 16.92 -18.85 2.42
C GLY A 208 18.42 -18.55 2.61
N ASN A 209 18.88 -17.34 2.26
CA ASN A 209 20.29 -16.96 2.36
C ASN A 209 20.83 -16.78 3.80
N ARG A 210 19.98 -16.83 4.83
CA ARG A 210 20.42 -16.81 6.25
C ARG A 210 20.56 -18.21 6.86
N GLY A 211 20.25 -19.28 6.12
CA GLY A 211 20.17 -20.65 6.62
C GLY A 211 21.33 -21.58 6.27
N GLU A 212 22.28 -21.17 5.41
CA GLU A 212 23.45 -21.99 5.11
C GLU A 212 24.62 -21.57 6.03
N PRO A 213 25.03 -22.40 7.01
CA PRO A 213 26.36 -22.26 7.57
C PRO A 213 27.35 -22.49 6.43
N ALA A 214 28.34 -21.60 6.32
CA ALA A 214 29.45 -21.75 5.39
C ALA A 214 30.10 -23.13 5.58
N LYS A 215 29.73 -24.09 4.74
CA LYS A 215 30.39 -25.39 4.68
C LYS A 215 31.70 -25.20 3.95
N GLY A 216 32.80 -25.44 4.66
CA GLY A 216 34.07 -25.83 4.06
C GLY A 216 35.10 -24.70 3.94
N ALA A 217 35.84 -24.48 5.03
CA ALA A 217 37.27 -24.21 4.93
C ALA A 217 37.97 -25.28 5.77
N SER A 218 38.37 -26.37 5.11
CA SER A 218 39.34 -27.36 5.59
C SER A 218 40.20 -27.76 4.41
#